data_AF-A0A6P8FTV4-F1
#
_entry.id   AF-A0A6P8FTV4-F1
#
_cell.length_a   1.000
_cell.length_b   1.000
_cell.length_c   1.000
_cell.angle_alpha   90.00
_cell.angle_beta   90.00
_cell.angle_gamma   90.00
#
_symmetry.space_group_name_H-M   'P 1'
#
loop_
_entity.id
_entity.type
_entity.pdbx_description
1 polymer ?
#
loop_
_entity_poly.entity_id
_entity_poly.type
_entity_poly.pdbx_seq_one_letter_code
_entity_poly.pdbx_strand_id
1 'polypeptide(L)'
;MVGMSEVFPKVTLTVDGGTIFKGRKTLPLEGSFEEVEKTFYELATLKKTKSVEAKRLYEDDCSPAKSVEVDSTVMRFIKEKYPKELKRIMGNDVEITTVRGREALTCVSFNPKQPVLAQFARQKFITFYQKIATELQMKPFDSKRSPVKLLEAEFPELLITTNPNTVTGAYVSIERLERFLENDFKSPSRSRGHAAQKASVKDSGSPATRHPQKDEEETCPICMDTLTEKKTLPQCKHSFCKDCVKRAFDIKPVCPVCGVLYGELKGTQPEKGTMKVTYEDKSHLPGYEKYGTIVIEYYIPSGIQGEAHPNPGQRYEGAARTAYLPNSTEGKRVLALLQRGFDQRLIFTIGRSSTSGRNNVVTWNDIHHKTSRYSGPSCYGYPDPEYLSRVQEELKLKGIY
;
A
#
# COMPACT_ATOMS: atom_id res chain seq x y z
N MET A 1 -21.64 -16.07 21.04
CA MET A 1 -20.18 -16.28 21.09
C MET A 1 -19.93 -17.73 20.66
N VAL A 2 -19.17 -17.96 19.60
CA VAL A 2 -18.64 -19.29 19.24
C VAL A 2 -17.23 -19.03 18.75
N GLY A 3 -16.22 -19.51 19.48
CA GLY A 3 -14.83 -19.36 19.07
C GLY A 3 -14.55 -20.31 17.92
N MET A 4 -14.30 -19.77 16.73
CA MET A 4 -13.70 -20.56 15.65
C MET A 4 -12.20 -20.65 15.92
N SER A 5 -11.73 -21.84 16.28
CA SER A 5 -10.32 -22.14 16.48
C SER A 5 -9.54 -21.86 15.19
N GLU A 6 -8.49 -21.05 15.30
CA GLU A 6 -7.60 -20.71 14.20
C GLU A 6 -6.83 -21.97 13.76
N VAL A 7 -7.00 -22.40 12.50
CA VAL A 7 -6.33 -23.59 11.95
C VAL A 7 -5.11 -23.15 11.15
N PHE A 8 -4.00 -23.01 11.86
CA PHE A 8 -2.72 -22.54 11.33
C PHE A 8 -2.04 -23.55 10.39
N PRO A 9 -1.15 -23.11 9.49
CA PRO A 9 -0.39 -24.02 8.63
C PRO A 9 0.58 -24.88 9.45
N LYS A 10 0.49 -26.21 9.32
CA LYS A 10 1.33 -27.17 10.05
C LYS A 10 2.80 -27.12 9.61
N VAL A 11 3.57 -26.20 10.18
CA VAL A 11 5.03 -26.08 9.96
C VAL A 11 5.76 -27.13 10.79
N THR A 12 6.38 -28.11 10.12
CA THR A 12 6.81 -29.39 10.70
C THR A 12 8.29 -29.40 11.16
N LEU A 13 8.54 -29.14 12.45
CA LEU A 13 9.87 -29.11 13.06
C LEU A 13 10.43 -30.48 13.44
N THR A 14 11.53 -30.90 12.82
CA THR A 14 12.24 -32.15 13.20
C THR A 14 13.24 -31.93 14.32
N VAL A 15 13.20 -32.76 15.36
CA VAL A 15 14.20 -32.79 16.45
C VAL A 15 14.75 -34.20 16.61
N ASP A 16 16.07 -34.36 16.53
CA ASP A 16 16.80 -35.59 16.86
C ASP A 16 17.68 -35.32 18.09
N GLY A 17 17.53 -36.09 19.17
CA GLY A 17 18.31 -35.86 20.39
C GLY A 17 18.10 -36.85 21.54
N GLY A 18 19.11 -37.71 21.77
CA GLY A 18 19.49 -38.15 23.12
C GLY A 18 18.65 -39.23 23.81
N THR A 19 18.83 -40.49 23.40
CA THR A 19 18.41 -41.73 24.13
C THR A 19 16.89 -41.97 24.23
N ILE A 20 16.48 -43.23 23.98
CA ILE A 20 15.08 -43.69 24.05
C ILE A 20 14.11 -42.95 23.10
N PHE A 21 14.45 -42.78 21.82
CA PHE A 21 13.54 -42.91 20.66
C PHE A 21 14.36 -42.94 19.37
N LYS A 22 14.08 -43.88 18.45
CA LYS A 22 14.64 -43.90 17.08
C LYS A 22 13.57 -43.45 16.09
N GLY A 23 13.68 -42.24 15.55
CA GLY A 23 12.87 -41.77 14.43
C GLY A 23 12.62 -40.27 14.43
N ARG A 24 12.82 -39.64 13.28
CA ARG A 24 12.47 -38.23 13.04
C ARG A 24 11.00 -37.99 13.36
N LYS A 25 10.71 -37.22 14.41
CA LYS A 25 9.38 -36.65 14.65
C LYS A 25 9.36 -35.20 14.21
N THR A 26 8.44 -34.88 13.30
CA THR A 26 8.14 -33.52 12.87
C THR A 26 6.94 -32.97 13.66
N LEU A 27 7.15 -31.90 14.42
CA LEU A 27 6.11 -31.26 15.25
C LEU A 27 5.50 -30.07 14.51
N PRO A 28 4.16 -29.97 14.34
CA PRO A 28 3.54 -28.78 13.79
C PRO A 28 3.63 -27.62 14.79
N LEU A 29 4.07 -26.45 14.32
CA LEU A 29 3.81 -25.17 14.99
C LEU A 29 2.48 -24.60 14.54
N GLU A 30 1.68 -24.13 15.49
CA GLU A 30 0.37 -23.51 15.30
C GLU A 30 0.29 -22.28 16.24
N GLY A 31 -0.05 -21.11 15.71
CA GLY A 31 -0.07 -19.80 16.38
C GLY A 31 -0.19 -18.66 15.36
N SER A 32 -0.47 -17.43 15.80
CA SER A 32 -0.66 -16.27 14.90
C SER A 32 0.58 -15.96 14.04
N PHE A 33 0.43 -15.15 12.98
CA PHE A 33 1.54 -14.84 12.07
C PHE A 33 2.74 -14.24 12.82
N GLU A 34 2.51 -13.26 13.70
CA GLU A 34 3.54 -12.69 14.57
C GLU A 34 4.15 -13.71 15.53
N GLU A 35 3.36 -14.65 16.08
CA GLU A 35 3.86 -15.69 17.00
C GLU A 35 4.72 -16.73 16.30
N VAL A 36 4.27 -17.25 15.14
CA VAL A 36 5.04 -18.22 14.34
C VAL A 36 6.32 -17.57 13.79
N GLU A 37 6.25 -16.32 13.32
CA GLU A 37 7.46 -15.58 12.90
C GLU A 37 8.41 -15.34 14.07
N LYS A 38 7.90 -14.95 15.25
CA LYS A 38 8.69 -14.77 16.47
C LYS A 38 9.35 -16.07 16.92
N THR A 39 8.61 -17.18 17.01
CA THR A 39 9.17 -18.50 17.37
C THR A 39 10.23 -18.95 16.37
N PHE A 40 10.04 -18.69 15.07
CA PHE A 40 11.06 -18.99 14.05
C PHE A 40 12.31 -18.11 14.22
N TYR A 41 12.16 -16.83 14.57
CA TYR A 41 13.27 -15.91 14.86
C TYR A 41 14.06 -16.29 16.12
N GLU A 42 13.36 -16.75 17.18
CA GLU A 42 13.97 -17.29 18.41
C GLU A 42 14.74 -18.59 18.12
N LEU A 43 14.16 -19.54 17.36
CA LEU A 43 14.84 -20.76 16.93
C LEU A 43 16.05 -20.49 16.00
N ALA A 44 15.96 -19.48 15.12
CA ALA A 44 17.04 -19.07 14.23
C ALA A 44 18.23 -18.44 14.98
N THR A 45 17.99 -17.81 16.13
CA THR A 45 19.02 -17.16 16.96
C THR A 45 19.60 -18.07 18.05
N LEU A 46 18.84 -19.07 18.51
CA LEU A 46 19.28 -20.08 19.50
C LEU A 46 20.49 -20.92 19.06
N LYS A 47 20.80 -21.01 17.76
CA LYS A 47 21.97 -21.75 17.23
C LYS A 47 23.35 -21.23 17.68
N LYS A 48 23.43 -20.14 18.46
CA LYS A 48 24.71 -19.54 18.92
C LYS A 48 25.32 -20.15 20.20
N THR A 49 24.59 -20.96 20.98
CA THR A 49 24.96 -21.21 22.40
C THR A 49 25.42 -22.62 22.78
N LYS A 50 25.46 -23.60 21.87
CA LYS A 50 26.07 -24.93 22.17
C LYS A 50 26.92 -25.47 21.02
N SER A 51 28.15 -25.87 21.37
CA SER A 51 29.05 -26.63 20.51
C SER A 51 28.58 -28.08 20.39
N VAL A 52 28.13 -28.46 19.19
CA VAL A 52 27.90 -29.86 18.75
C VAL A 52 28.26 -29.91 17.26
N GLU A 53 28.92 -30.99 16.81
CA GLU A 53 29.39 -31.14 15.43
C GLU A 53 28.25 -31.37 14.40
N ALA A 54 27.49 -30.33 14.08
CA ALA A 54 26.48 -30.33 13.03
C ALA A 54 27.11 -30.28 11.62
N LYS A 55 27.86 -31.32 11.24
CA LYS A 55 28.46 -31.48 9.89
C LYS A 55 27.36 -31.58 8.82
N ARG A 56 27.30 -30.57 7.94
CA ARG A 56 26.68 -30.55 6.60
C ARG A 56 25.31 -31.27 6.44
N LEU A 57 24.22 -30.62 6.81
CA LEU A 57 22.84 -31.03 6.43
C LEU A 57 21.89 -29.83 6.15
N TYR A 58 22.39 -28.73 5.59
CA TYR A 58 21.59 -27.58 5.15
C TYR A 58 22.21 -26.90 3.91
N GLU A 59 22.20 -27.62 2.79
CA GLU A 59 22.31 -27.08 1.43
C GLU A 59 21.11 -27.65 0.63
N ASP A 60 20.71 -26.95 -0.44
CA ASP A 60 19.45 -27.07 -1.21
C ASP A 60 18.13 -26.59 -0.55
N ASP A 61 17.16 -26.28 -1.43
CA ASP A 61 15.78 -25.83 -1.21
C ASP A 61 15.50 -24.54 -0.42
N CYS A 62 16.43 -23.58 -0.44
CA CYS A 62 16.08 -22.15 -0.32
C CYS A 62 16.89 -21.28 -1.29
N SER A 63 16.29 -20.87 -2.41
CA SER A 63 16.96 -20.01 -3.40
C SER A 63 17.31 -18.64 -2.80
N PRO A 64 18.48 -18.06 -3.10
CA PRO A 64 18.85 -16.73 -2.61
C PRO A 64 17.78 -15.66 -2.85
N ALA A 65 17.57 -14.79 -1.86
CA ALA A 65 16.56 -13.74 -1.90
C ALA A 65 16.85 -12.76 -3.06
N LYS A 66 16.16 -12.97 -4.20
CA LYS A 66 16.32 -12.17 -5.43
C LYS A 66 16.18 -10.68 -5.13
N SER A 67 17.03 -9.85 -5.72
CA SER A 67 16.92 -8.40 -5.59
C SER A 67 15.58 -7.86 -6.12
N VAL A 68 15.27 -6.61 -5.78
CA VAL A 68 14.03 -5.92 -6.15
C VAL A 68 14.38 -4.62 -6.88
N GLU A 69 13.95 -4.45 -8.13
CA GLU A 69 14.12 -3.21 -8.89
C GLU A 69 12.99 -2.20 -8.55
N VAL A 70 13.31 -1.20 -7.75
CA VAL A 70 12.38 -0.14 -7.31
C VAL A 70 12.64 1.20 -8.04
N ASP A 71 11.77 2.18 -7.82
CA ASP A 71 11.97 3.54 -8.30
C ASP A 71 12.99 4.29 -7.44
N SER A 72 13.92 5.00 -8.08
CA SER A 72 14.99 5.73 -7.39
C SER A 72 14.49 6.94 -6.61
N THR A 73 13.41 7.59 -7.02
CA THR A 73 12.82 8.73 -6.30
C THR A 73 11.96 8.25 -5.15
N VAL A 74 11.14 7.20 -5.33
CA VAL A 74 10.40 6.59 -4.22
C VAL A 74 11.35 5.98 -3.18
N MET A 75 12.41 5.28 -3.59
CA MET A 75 13.39 4.72 -2.64
C MET A 75 14.18 5.80 -1.89
N ARG A 76 14.43 6.96 -2.54
CA ARG A 76 15.03 8.13 -1.91
C ARG A 76 14.09 8.76 -0.88
N PHE A 77 12.80 8.91 -1.22
CA PHE A 77 11.74 9.34 -0.29
C PHE A 77 11.67 8.44 0.94
N ILE A 78 11.63 7.11 0.74
CA ILE A 78 11.58 6.13 1.83
C ILE A 78 12.83 6.21 2.73
N LYS A 79 14.03 6.37 2.15
CA LYS A 79 15.27 6.53 2.93
C LYS A 79 15.28 7.78 3.80
N GLU A 80 14.75 8.89 3.29
CA GLU A 80 14.76 10.18 3.98
C GLU A 80 13.65 10.27 5.05
N LYS A 81 12.40 9.94 4.67
CA LYS A 81 11.23 10.12 5.54
C LYS A 81 10.95 8.93 6.46
N TYR A 82 11.39 7.71 6.11
CA TYR A 82 11.12 6.47 6.87
C TYR A 82 12.38 5.64 7.25
N PRO A 83 13.48 6.24 7.75
CA PRO A 83 14.70 5.52 8.10
C PRO A 83 14.53 4.57 9.32
N LYS A 84 13.51 4.77 10.16
CA LYS A 84 13.22 3.89 11.31
C LYS A 84 12.56 2.60 10.84
N GLU A 85 11.56 2.70 9.97
CA GLU A 85 10.84 1.57 9.39
C GLU A 85 11.76 0.69 8.54
N LEU A 86 12.66 1.27 7.75
CA LEU A 86 13.70 0.51 7.04
C LEU A 86 14.57 -0.32 8.01
N LYS A 87 15.05 0.28 9.12
CA LYS A 87 15.82 -0.44 10.14
C LYS A 87 15.00 -1.56 10.80
N ARG A 88 13.70 -1.34 11.04
CA ARG A 88 12.79 -2.39 11.55
C ARG A 88 12.58 -3.54 10.57
N ILE A 89 12.62 -3.28 9.26
CA ILE A 89 12.52 -4.30 8.20
C ILE A 89 13.85 -5.09 8.04
N MET A 90 15.00 -4.44 8.24
CA MET A 90 16.33 -5.06 8.24
C MET A 90 16.57 -5.96 9.46
N GLY A 91 16.10 -5.53 10.64
CA GLY A 91 16.44 -6.17 11.91
C GLY A 91 17.94 -6.13 12.17
N ASN A 92 18.46 -7.18 12.82
CA ASN A 92 19.89 -7.28 13.16
C ASN A 92 20.72 -8.06 12.13
N ASP A 93 20.08 -8.82 11.23
CA ASP A 93 20.71 -9.95 10.52
C ASP A 93 20.48 -9.98 8.99
N VAL A 94 19.87 -8.92 8.43
CA VAL A 94 19.78 -8.66 6.99
C VAL A 94 20.23 -7.24 6.68
N GLU A 95 21.16 -7.07 5.74
CA GLU A 95 21.54 -5.74 5.24
C GLU A 95 20.82 -5.44 3.92
N ILE A 96 20.12 -4.30 3.88
CA ILE A 96 19.55 -3.75 2.63
C ILE A 96 20.61 -2.87 1.97
N THR A 97 21.21 -3.38 0.90
CA THR A 97 22.10 -2.59 0.02
C THR A 97 21.33 -2.08 -1.18
N THR A 98 21.67 -0.88 -1.66
CA THR A 98 21.04 -0.26 -2.83
C THR A 98 22.07 0.08 -3.89
N VAL A 99 21.99 -0.57 -5.05
CA VAL A 99 22.83 -0.27 -6.21
C VAL A 99 22.02 0.58 -7.19
N ARG A 100 22.64 1.63 -7.76
CA ARG A 100 22.01 2.42 -8.83
C ARG A 100 21.92 1.55 -10.08
N GLY A 101 20.71 1.31 -10.58
CA GLY A 101 20.46 0.45 -11.73
C GLY A 101 20.47 1.22 -13.05
N ARG A 102 19.65 0.73 -14.00
CA ARG A 102 19.27 1.48 -15.21
C ARG A 102 18.53 2.78 -14.82
N GLU A 103 18.38 3.69 -15.76
CA GLU A 103 17.86 5.04 -15.51
C GLU A 103 16.53 5.05 -14.73
N ALA A 104 16.47 5.91 -13.69
CA ALA A 104 15.40 5.98 -12.69
C ALA A 104 15.14 4.71 -11.82
N LEU A 105 15.92 3.63 -11.97
CA LEU A 105 15.74 2.40 -11.18
C LEU A 105 16.84 2.22 -10.13
N THR A 106 16.46 1.73 -8.95
CA THR A 106 17.38 1.30 -7.89
C THR A 106 17.20 -0.19 -7.65
N CYS A 107 18.30 -0.95 -7.65
CA CYS A 107 18.30 -2.36 -7.30
C CYS A 107 18.50 -2.51 -5.78
N VAL A 108 17.58 -3.18 -5.10
CA VAL A 108 17.58 -3.42 -3.66
C VAL A 108 17.95 -4.88 -3.39
N SER A 109 19.08 -5.10 -2.74
CA SER A 109 19.62 -6.43 -2.44
C SER A 109 19.61 -6.69 -0.93
N PHE A 110 19.27 -7.92 -0.55
CA PHE A 110 19.08 -8.35 0.83
C PHE A 110 20.20 -9.31 1.20
N ASN A 111 21.29 -8.78 1.75
CA ASN A 111 22.47 -9.58 2.10
C ASN A 111 22.18 -10.36 3.39
N PRO A 112 22.17 -11.71 3.35
CA PRO A 112 21.80 -12.54 4.50
C PRO A 112 22.98 -12.79 5.44
N LYS A 113 22.70 -12.87 6.74
CA LYS A 113 23.40 -13.82 7.63
C LYS A 113 22.74 -15.20 7.66
N GLN A 114 21.45 -15.29 7.30
CA GLN A 114 20.71 -16.53 7.04
C GLN A 114 19.74 -16.32 5.85
N PRO A 115 19.65 -17.24 4.86
CA PRO A 115 18.86 -17.01 3.63
C PRO A 115 17.37 -16.73 3.88
N VAL A 116 16.75 -17.47 4.81
CA VAL A 116 15.32 -17.36 5.12
C VAL A 116 14.97 -15.97 5.69
N LEU A 117 15.82 -15.40 6.55
CA LEU A 117 15.60 -14.06 7.11
C LEU A 117 15.64 -12.98 6.01
N ALA A 118 16.52 -13.12 5.02
CA ALA A 118 16.55 -12.20 3.87
C ALA A 118 15.29 -12.30 3.00
N GLN A 119 14.65 -13.48 2.91
CA GLN A 119 13.37 -13.63 2.22
C GLN A 119 12.21 -12.94 2.97
N PHE A 120 12.16 -13.04 4.30
CA PHE A 120 11.19 -12.32 5.13
C PHE A 120 11.39 -10.79 5.06
N ALA A 121 12.63 -10.31 5.23
CA ALA A 121 12.98 -8.89 5.09
C ALA A 121 12.65 -8.35 3.69
N ARG A 122 12.91 -9.13 2.64
CA ARG A 122 12.50 -8.83 1.26
C ARG A 122 10.99 -8.67 1.13
N GLN A 123 10.20 -9.59 1.68
CA GLN A 123 8.74 -9.51 1.56
C GLN A 123 8.18 -8.32 2.34
N LYS A 124 8.66 -8.07 3.56
CA LYS A 124 8.31 -6.89 4.37
C LYS A 124 8.70 -5.59 3.66
N PHE A 125 9.87 -5.53 3.02
CA PHE A 125 10.28 -4.40 2.20
C PHE A 125 9.34 -4.20 0.99
N ILE A 126 8.97 -5.26 0.27
CA ILE A 126 8.08 -5.17 -0.90
C ILE A 126 6.72 -4.59 -0.51
N THR A 127 6.06 -5.15 0.51
CA THR A 127 4.75 -4.66 0.99
C THR A 127 4.83 -3.20 1.46
N PHE A 128 5.88 -2.84 2.21
CA PHE A 128 6.10 -1.47 2.67
C PHE A 128 6.37 -0.49 1.52
N TYR A 129 7.24 -0.87 0.58
CA TYR A 129 7.55 -0.08 -0.62
C TYR A 129 6.30 0.14 -1.47
N GLN A 130 5.50 -0.90 -1.71
CA GLN A 130 4.26 -0.79 -2.49
C GLN A 130 3.26 0.16 -1.84
N LYS A 131 3.04 0.05 -0.52
CA LYS A 131 2.15 0.97 0.21
C LYS A 131 2.57 2.43 0.05
N ILE A 132 3.87 2.73 0.22
CA ILE A 132 4.35 4.11 0.04
C ILE A 132 4.24 4.53 -1.43
N ALA A 133 4.59 3.66 -2.38
CA ALA A 133 4.55 3.97 -3.80
C ALA A 133 3.15 4.28 -4.35
N THR A 134 2.08 3.72 -3.77
CA THR A 134 0.69 4.00 -4.19
C THR A 134 0.09 5.26 -3.56
N GLU A 135 0.65 5.75 -2.45
CA GLU A 135 0.21 6.98 -1.78
C GLU A 135 0.90 8.26 -2.34
N LEU A 136 2.04 8.09 -3.04
CA LEU A 136 2.86 9.19 -3.56
C LEU A 136 2.45 9.66 -4.96
N GLN A 137 2.54 10.98 -5.16
CA GLN A 137 2.59 11.63 -6.48
C GLN A 137 3.92 12.34 -6.68
N MET A 138 4.28 12.54 -7.95
CA MET A 138 5.43 13.34 -8.39
C MET A 138 4.92 14.46 -9.31
N LYS A 139 5.20 15.73 -8.98
CA LYS A 139 4.87 16.87 -9.84
C LYS A 139 6.10 17.76 -10.08
N PRO A 140 6.30 18.30 -11.30
CA PRO A 140 7.34 19.27 -11.56
C PRO A 140 7.02 20.62 -10.89
N PHE A 141 8.05 21.41 -10.58
CA PHE A 141 7.87 22.77 -10.05
C PHE A 141 8.87 23.76 -10.65
N ASP A 142 8.56 25.06 -10.60
CA ASP A 142 9.46 26.12 -11.09
C ASP A 142 10.34 26.65 -9.95
N SER A 143 11.57 26.13 -9.85
CA SER A 143 12.55 26.56 -8.84
C SER A 143 13.04 28.01 -8.98
N LYS A 144 12.62 28.74 -10.03
CA LYS A 144 12.84 30.19 -10.14
C LYS A 144 11.74 31.01 -9.46
N ARG A 145 10.53 30.44 -9.27
CA ARG A 145 9.39 31.12 -8.63
C ARG A 145 9.32 30.90 -7.13
N SER A 146 9.83 29.76 -6.65
CA SER A 146 9.65 29.33 -5.26
C SER A 146 10.98 28.90 -4.65
N PRO A 147 11.51 29.62 -3.64
CA PRO A 147 12.76 29.26 -2.98
C PRO A 147 12.65 27.90 -2.30
N VAL A 148 13.48 26.94 -2.71
CA VAL A 148 13.45 25.55 -2.20
C VAL A 148 13.47 25.50 -0.66
N LYS A 149 14.30 26.33 -0.01
CA LYS A 149 14.39 26.43 1.46
C LYS A 149 13.10 26.82 2.18
N LEU A 150 12.20 27.56 1.50
CA LEU A 150 10.90 27.95 2.06
C LEU A 150 9.92 26.77 1.95
N LEU A 151 9.94 26.06 0.82
CA LEU A 151 9.14 24.85 0.63
C LEU A 151 9.58 23.72 1.57
N GLU A 152 10.90 23.55 1.80
CA GLU A 152 11.46 22.60 2.77
C GLU A 152 11.03 22.89 4.22
N ALA A 153 10.74 24.16 4.55
CA ALA A 153 10.30 24.57 5.89
C ALA A 153 8.78 24.41 6.10
N GLU A 154 7.97 24.79 5.11
CA GLU A 154 6.50 24.71 5.18
C GLU A 154 5.96 23.29 4.89
N PHE A 155 6.72 22.47 4.17
CA PHE A 155 6.34 21.13 3.71
C PHE A 155 7.43 20.07 4.02
N PRO A 156 7.83 19.88 5.28
CA PRO A 156 8.89 18.94 5.66
C PRO A 156 8.57 17.48 5.33
N GLU A 157 7.30 17.14 5.09
CA GLU A 157 6.85 15.82 4.62
C GLU A 157 7.13 15.56 3.14
N LEU A 158 7.33 16.59 2.33
CA LEU A 158 7.64 16.48 0.90
C LEU A 158 9.15 16.24 0.66
N LEU A 159 9.48 15.49 -0.39
CA LEU A 159 10.83 15.40 -0.93
C LEU A 159 10.94 16.33 -2.14
N ILE A 160 11.86 17.28 -2.07
CA ILE A 160 12.13 18.22 -3.17
C ILE A 160 13.40 17.80 -3.89
N THR A 161 13.31 17.63 -5.21
CA THR A 161 14.44 17.34 -6.10
C THR A 161 14.69 18.56 -6.98
N THR A 162 15.94 19.00 -7.13
CA THR A 162 16.30 20.14 -7.99
C THR A 162 16.83 19.74 -9.37
N ASN A 163 17.17 18.46 -9.56
CA ASN A 163 17.63 17.90 -10.84
C ASN A 163 17.01 16.50 -11.07
N PRO A 164 15.90 16.38 -11.82
CA PRO A 164 15.03 17.46 -12.30
C PRO A 164 14.29 18.17 -11.15
N ASN A 165 13.76 19.37 -11.39
CA ASN A 165 12.85 20.06 -10.47
C ASN A 165 11.57 19.23 -10.28
N THR A 166 11.45 18.48 -9.18
CA THR A 166 10.31 17.61 -8.93
C THR A 166 10.05 17.47 -7.44
N VAL A 167 8.81 17.72 -7.02
CA VAL A 167 8.34 17.46 -5.66
C VAL A 167 7.65 16.10 -5.62
N THR A 168 7.97 15.31 -4.61
CA THR A 168 7.41 13.97 -4.38
C THR A 168 6.79 13.92 -2.98
N GLY A 169 5.55 13.44 -2.87
CA GLY A 169 4.87 13.34 -1.58
C GLY A 169 3.45 12.84 -1.71
N ALA A 170 2.77 12.70 -0.57
CA ALA A 170 1.37 12.26 -0.53
C ALA A 170 0.46 13.29 -1.23
N TYR A 171 -0.58 12.81 -1.92
CA TYR A 171 -1.51 13.65 -2.70
C TYR A 171 -1.99 14.91 -1.95
N VAL A 172 -2.39 14.77 -0.67
CA VAL A 172 -2.89 15.87 0.17
C VAL A 172 -1.84 16.98 0.37
N SER A 173 -0.56 16.62 0.53
CA SER A 173 0.53 17.59 0.69
C SER A 173 0.92 18.26 -0.63
N ILE A 174 0.78 17.54 -1.76
CA ILE A 174 0.96 18.12 -3.10
C ILE A 174 -0.16 19.13 -3.41
N GLU A 175 -1.42 18.80 -3.12
CA GLU A 175 -2.57 19.73 -3.21
C GLU A 175 -2.47 20.93 -2.26
N ARG A 176 -1.85 20.77 -1.08
CA ARG A 176 -1.57 21.88 -0.15
C ARG A 176 -0.47 22.78 -0.72
N LEU A 177 0.58 22.21 -1.33
CA LEU A 177 1.65 22.96 -2.00
C LEU A 177 1.14 23.74 -3.21
N GLU A 178 0.38 23.12 -4.11
CA GLU A 178 -0.10 23.81 -5.32
C GLU A 178 -0.96 25.03 -4.99
N ARG A 179 -1.80 24.95 -3.95
CA ARG A 179 -2.64 26.08 -3.53
C ARG A 179 -1.90 27.12 -2.67
N PHE A 180 -0.86 26.73 -1.95
CA PHE A 180 0.11 27.69 -1.39
C PHE A 180 0.75 28.51 -2.53
N LEU A 181 1.21 27.84 -3.58
CA LEU A 181 1.79 28.50 -4.76
C LEU A 181 0.78 29.37 -5.52
N GLU A 182 -0.48 28.95 -5.67
CA GLU A 182 -1.52 29.80 -6.28
C GLU A 182 -1.85 31.06 -5.48
N ASN A 183 -1.80 30.99 -4.14
CA ASN A 183 -2.17 32.10 -3.28
C ASN A 183 -1.13 33.22 -3.26
N ASP A 184 0.17 32.89 -3.39
CA ASP A 184 1.24 33.87 -3.61
C ASP A 184 0.98 34.74 -4.85
N PHE A 185 0.37 34.19 -5.91
CA PHE A 185 0.02 34.92 -7.14
C PHE A 185 -1.27 35.76 -7.05
N LYS A 186 -2.03 35.69 -5.95
CA LYS A 186 -3.33 36.38 -5.80
C LYS A 186 -3.32 37.61 -4.88
N SER A 187 -2.15 38.02 -4.37
CA SER A 187 -2.03 39.14 -3.42
C SER A 187 -1.56 40.46 -4.06
N PRO A 188 -2.47 41.40 -4.43
CA PRO A 188 -2.08 42.77 -4.71
C PRO A 188 -1.73 43.51 -3.40
N SER A 189 -0.45 43.86 -3.25
CA SER A 189 0.06 44.94 -2.39
C SER A 189 -0.64 45.17 -1.03
N ARG A 190 -0.15 44.56 0.05
CA ARG A 190 -0.34 45.09 1.41
C ARG A 190 0.98 45.51 2.04
N SER A 191 1.22 46.82 2.04
CA SER A 191 2.37 47.47 2.67
C SER A 191 2.22 47.57 4.19
N ARG A 192 3.34 47.36 4.90
CA ARG A 192 3.72 47.87 6.24
C ARG A 192 2.69 48.70 7.02
N GLY A 193 2.48 48.36 8.30
CA GLY A 193 2.07 49.36 9.30
C GLY A 193 1.58 48.78 10.63
N HIS A 194 2.06 49.36 11.74
CA HIS A 194 1.54 49.28 13.12
C HIS A 194 1.44 47.86 13.74
N ALA A 195 2.32 47.42 14.65
CA ALA A 195 2.86 48.03 15.89
C ALA A 195 1.82 48.17 17.02
N ALA A 196 2.19 47.67 18.21
CA ALA A 196 1.27 47.45 19.32
C ALA A 196 0.97 48.73 20.13
N GLN A 197 -0.23 48.78 20.72
CA GLN A 197 -0.53 49.64 21.88
C GLN A 197 -1.28 48.83 22.95
N LYS A 198 -0.84 48.99 24.20
CA LYS A 198 -1.63 48.62 25.39
C LYS A 198 -2.49 49.82 25.77
N ALA A 199 -3.74 49.57 26.14
CA ALA A 199 -4.51 50.41 27.04
C ALA A 199 -5.18 49.51 28.08
N SER A 200 -5.46 50.05 29.26
CA SER A 200 -6.07 49.33 30.39
C SER A 200 -6.82 50.33 31.25
N VAL A 201 -8.04 49.99 31.68
CA VAL A 201 -8.59 50.28 33.01
C VAL A 201 -10.00 49.68 33.18
N LYS A 202 -10.20 49.14 34.40
CA LYS A 202 -11.41 48.79 35.17
C LYS A 202 -12.61 49.75 34.99
N ASP A 203 -13.85 49.48 35.45
CA ASP A 203 -14.70 48.33 35.86
C ASP A 203 -16.06 48.99 36.29
N SER A 204 -17.21 48.39 36.66
CA SER A 204 -17.66 47.03 37.01
C SER A 204 -19.15 46.88 36.64
N GLY A 205 -19.69 45.66 36.55
CA GLY A 205 -21.16 45.45 36.51
C GLY A 205 -21.62 44.07 36.02
N SER A 206 -22.34 43.33 36.86
CA SER A 206 -22.88 41.98 36.60
C SER A 206 -24.30 41.84 37.20
N PRO A 207 -25.10 40.80 36.85
CA PRO A 207 -25.01 39.89 35.70
C PRO A 207 -26.33 39.81 34.88
N ALA A 208 -26.26 39.49 33.58
CA ALA A 208 -27.42 39.08 32.79
C ALA A 208 -27.07 37.93 31.82
N THR A 209 -27.92 36.91 31.77
CA THR A 209 -27.68 35.66 31.05
C THR A 209 -27.76 35.80 29.54
N ARG A 210 -26.61 35.59 28.86
CA ARG A 210 -26.47 34.99 27.52
C ARG A 210 -25.02 34.57 27.34
N HIS A 211 -24.77 33.28 27.11
CA HIS A 211 -23.53 32.89 26.45
C HIS A 211 -23.63 33.34 25.00
N PRO A 212 -22.72 34.17 24.47
CA PRO A 212 -22.38 34.07 23.07
C PRO A 212 -21.75 32.69 22.90
N GLN A 213 -22.34 31.83 22.06
CA GLN A 213 -21.54 30.73 21.54
C GLN A 213 -20.37 31.36 20.80
N LYS A 214 -19.15 30.87 21.05
CA LYS A 214 -18.10 31.09 20.06
C LYS A 214 -18.55 30.38 18.79
N ASP A 215 -18.85 31.16 17.76
CA ASP A 215 -18.63 30.72 16.40
C ASP A 215 -17.10 30.57 16.26
N GLU A 216 -16.58 29.41 16.65
CA GLU A 216 -15.25 28.99 16.24
C GLU A 216 -15.34 28.83 14.73
N GLU A 217 -14.73 29.76 14.00
CA GLU A 217 -14.81 29.87 12.54
C GLU A 217 -14.38 28.56 11.88
N GLU A 218 -15.34 27.67 11.64
CA GLU A 218 -15.07 26.30 11.23
C GLU A 218 -14.22 26.34 9.96
N THR A 219 -12.97 25.93 10.10
CA THR A 219 -11.98 25.98 9.04
C THR A 219 -12.13 24.75 8.16
N CYS A 220 -12.17 24.92 6.85
CA CYS A 220 -12.29 23.81 5.92
C CYS A 220 -11.00 22.99 5.88
N PRO A 221 -11.00 21.68 6.19
CA PRO A 221 -9.79 20.85 6.13
C PRO A 221 -9.22 20.64 4.71
N ILE A 222 -9.92 21.15 3.67
CA ILE A 222 -9.44 21.12 2.28
C ILE A 222 -8.71 22.42 1.95
N CYS A 223 -9.35 23.60 2.06
CA CYS A 223 -8.76 24.89 1.66
C CYS A 223 -8.06 25.67 2.77
N MET A 224 -8.28 25.31 4.04
CA MET A 224 -7.77 26.00 5.24
C MET A 224 -8.33 27.42 5.45
N ASP A 225 -9.35 27.81 4.69
CA ASP A 225 -10.18 29.00 4.91
C ASP A 225 -11.45 28.67 5.71
N THR A 226 -12.19 29.68 6.17
CA THR A 226 -13.54 29.55 6.76
C THR A 226 -14.52 28.83 5.83
N LEU A 227 -15.37 27.96 6.38
CA LEU A 227 -16.32 27.14 5.61
C LEU A 227 -17.35 27.95 4.78
N THR A 228 -17.12 28.05 3.47
CA THR A 228 -18.08 28.59 2.50
C THR A 228 -19.08 27.53 2.03
N GLU A 229 -20.38 27.79 2.19
CA GLU A 229 -21.46 26.81 1.98
C GLU A 229 -21.15 25.45 2.67
N LYS A 230 -21.11 25.45 4.01
CA LYS A 230 -20.81 24.26 4.82
C LYS A 230 -21.62 23.03 4.39
N LYS A 231 -20.91 21.99 3.94
CA LYS A 231 -21.45 20.67 3.59
C LYS A 231 -20.85 19.60 4.52
N THR A 232 -21.68 19.07 5.41
CA THR A 232 -21.34 18.00 6.35
C THR A 232 -21.62 16.62 5.74
N LEU A 233 -20.66 15.71 5.81
CA LEU A 233 -20.80 14.36 5.25
C LEU A 233 -21.60 13.43 6.19
N PRO A 234 -22.64 12.72 5.70
CA PRO A 234 -23.66 12.15 6.58
C PRO A 234 -23.19 10.96 7.45
N GLN A 235 -22.24 10.13 7.00
CA GLN A 235 -21.77 8.98 7.77
C GLN A 235 -20.73 9.38 8.83
N CYS A 236 -19.81 10.28 8.48
CA CYS A 236 -18.61 10.60 9.29
C CYS A 236 -18.56 12.02 9.86
N LYS A 237 -19.57 12.85 9.64
CA LYS A 237 -19.79 14.21 10.21
C LYS A 237 -18.70 15.28 9.99
N HIS A 238 -17.60 14.96 9.32
CA HIS A 238 -16.64 15.95 8.81
C HIS A 238 -17.33 16.95 7.87
N SER A 239 -16.93 18.23 7.97
CA SER A 239 -17.54 19.35 7.24
C SER A 239 -16.54 20.07 6.35
N PHE A 240 -17.01 20.49 5.17
CA PHE A 240 -16.18 21.05 4.10
C PHE A 240 -16.94 22.12 3.33
N CYS A 241 -16.24 23.02 2.63
CA CYS A 241 -16.91 23.91 1.68
C CYS A 241 -17.55 23.06 0.58
N LYS A 242 -18.78 23.37 0.17
CA LYS A 242 -19.57 22.61 -0.82
C LYS A 242 -18.76 22.28 -2.08
N ASP A 243 -18.06 23.24 -2.65
CA ASP A 243 -17.24 23.06 -3.86
C ASP A 243 -15.88 22.40 -3.62
N CYS A 244 -15.36 22.44 -2.39
CA CYS A 244 -14.13 21.73 -2.04
C CYS A 244 -14.38 20.23 -1.93
N VAL A 245 -15.43 19.81 -1.22
CA VAL A 245 -15.79 18.38 -1.15
C VAL A 245 -16.40 17.85 -2.44
N LYS A 246 -17.06 18.70 -3.25
CA LYS A 246 -17.46 18.33 -4.62
C LYS A 246 -16.23 17.95 -5.46
N ARG A 247 -15.26 18.87 -5.62
CA ARG A 247 -14.03 18.60 -6.40
C ARG A 247 -13.25 17.40 -5.90
N ALA A 248 -13.17 17.21 -4.57
CA ALA A 248 -12.56 16.01 -4.00
C ALA A 248 -13.30 14.72 -4.43
N PHE A 249 -14.63 14.71 -4.38
CA PHE A 249 -15.45 13.56 -4.76
C PHE A 249 -15.45 13.30 -6.28
N ASP A 250 -15.36 14.35 -7.10
CA ASP A 250 -15.22 14.25 -8.56
C ASP A 250 -13.92 13.50 -8.96
N ILE A 251 -12.89 13.51 -8.11
CA ILE A 251 -11.64 12.74 -8.26
C ILE A 251 -11.75 11.35 -7.61
N LYS A 252 -12.18 11.30 -6.34
CA LYS A 252 -12.35 10.05 -5.59
C LYS A 252 -13.43 10.26 -4.50
N PRO A 253 -14.53 9.48 -4.46
CA PRO A 253 -15.64 9.72 -3.54
C PRO A 253 -15.36 9.25 -2.11
N VAL A 254 -14.29 9.75 -1.48
CA VAL A 254 -13.89 9.47 -0.09
C VAL A 254 -13.78 10.76 0.71
N CYS A 255 -14.12 10.72 2.01
CA CYS A 255 -13.90 11.84 2.92
C CYS A 255 -12.39 12.16 3.04
N PRO A 256 -11.92 13.38 2.70
CA PRO A 256 -10.50 13.71 2.76
C PRO A 256 -9.86 13.67 4.15
N VAL A 257 -10.64 13.65 5.23
CA VAL A 257 -10.15 13.59 6.62
C VAL A 257 -10.06 12.15 7.16
N CYS A 258 -10.91 11.23 6.71
CA CYS A 258 -11.05 9.90 7.34
C CYS A 258 -11.29 8.72 6.37
N GLY A 259 -11.17 8.93 5.05
CA GLY A 259 -11.22 7.87 4.03
C GLY A 259 -12.59 7.20 3.78
N VAL A 260 -13.60 7.46 4.60
CA VAL A 260 -14.97 6.89 4.46
C VAL A 260 -15.55 7.17 3.07
N LEU A 261 -16.09 6.13 2.43
CA LEU A 261 -16.55 6.12 1.04
C LEU A 261 -18.00 6.64 0.88
N TYR A 262 -18.24 7.40 -0.18
CA TYR A 262 -19.48 8.12 -0.50
C TYR A 262 -19.89 7.98 -1.99
N GLY A 263 -19.69 6.80 -2.57
CA GLY A 263 -20.06 6.48 -3.95
C GLY A 263 -19.41 5.18 -4.39
N GLU A 264 -19.63 4.79 -5.64
CA GLU A 264 -18.85 3.69 -6.24
C GLU A 264 -17.47 4.21 -6.69
N LEU A 265 -16.41 3.49 -6.33
CA LEU A 265 -15.04 3.86 -6.65
C LEU A 265 -14.71 3.31 -8.04
N LYS A 266 -14.45 4.19 -9.01
CA LYS A 266 -14.08 3.79 -10.39
C LYS A 266 -12.57 3.85 -10.58
N GLY A 267 -11.97 2.76 -11.06
CA GLY A 267 -10.53 2.63 -11.24
C GLY A 267 -10.01 2.91 -12.66
N THR A 268 -8.69 2.76 -12.80
CA THR A 268 -7.88 3.10 -13.98
C THR A 268 -7.48 1.88 -14.82
N GLN A 269 -8.17 0.74 -14.69
CA GLN A 269 -8.11 -0.35 -15.66
C GLN A 269 -8.51 0.15 -17.06
N PRO A 270 -7.84 -0.26 -18.15
CA PRO A 270 -8.24 0.10 -19.51
C PRO A 270 -9.59 -0.50 -19.93
N GLU A 271 -10.37 0.27 -20.70
CA GLU A 271 -11.79 -0.01 -20.98
C GLU A 271 -12.06 -1.21 -21.89
N LYS A 272 -11.10 -1.58 -22.74
CA LYS A 272 -11.26 -2.68 -23.71
C LYS A 272 -10.88 -4.05 -23.13
N GLY A 273 -10.90 -4.19 -21.81
CA GLY A 273 -10.61 -5.44 -21.12
C GLY A 273 -11.77 -6.43 -21.14
N THR A 274 -11.47 -7.72 -21.09
CA THR A 274 -12.44 -8.81 -20.90
C THR A 274 -12.05 -9.69 -19.71
N MET A 275 -13.07 -10.17 -18.98
CA MET A 275 -12.96 -11.17 -17.93
C MET A 275 -13.83 -12.36 -18.33
N LYS A 276 -13.22 -13.52 -18.54
CA LYS A 276 -13.89 -14.79 -18.85
C LYS A 276 -13.77 -15.73 -17.66
N VAL A 277 -14.82 -16.52 -17.40
CA VAL A 277 -14.88 -17.48 -16.29
C VAL A 277 -15.17 -18.86 -16.85
N THR A 278 -14.40 -19.86 -16.43
CA THR A 278 -14.58 -21.28 -16.77
C THR A 278 -14.62 -22.10 -15.48
N TYR A 279 -15.41 -23.19 -15.45
CA TYR A 279 -15.53 -24.08 -14.30
C TYR A 279 -14.97 -25.47 -14.64
N GLU A 280 -14.14 -26.02 -13.76
CA GLU A 280 -13.44 -27.29 -13.92
C GLU A 280 -13.76 -28.24 -12.75
N ASP A 281 -14.85 -29.00 -12.83
CA ASP A 281 -15.31 -29.79 -11.67
C ASP A 281 -14.43 -31.00 -11.30
N LYS A 282 -13.65 -31.52 -12.26
CA LYS A 282 -12.68 -32.62 -12.06
C LYS A 282 -11.28 -32.14 -11.64
N SER A 283 -11.13 -30.85 -11.38
CA SER A 283 -9.85 -30.18 -11.24
C SER A 283 -9.79 -29.48 -9.90
N HIS A 284 -8.81 -29.81 -9.08
CA HIS A 284 -8.75 -29.39 -7.68
C HIS A 284 -7.62 -28.40 -7.42
N LEU A 285 -7.71 -27.67 -6.31
CA LEU A 285 -6.65 -26.83 -5.77
C LEU A 285 -6.22 -27.39 -4.41
N PRO A 286 -4.91 -27.41 -4.08
CA PRO A 286 -4.43 -27.84 -2.77
C PRO A 286 -5.12 -27.12 -1.61
N GLY A 287 -5.63 -27.88 -0.64
CA GLY A 287 -6.46 -27.42 0.47
C GLY A 287 -7.97 -27.33 0.17
N TYR A 288 -8.39 -27.60 -1.07
CA TYR A 288 -9.78 -27.53 -1.53
C TYR A 288 -10.19 -28.77 -2.33
N GLU A 289 -9.65 -29.95 -1.99
CA GLU A 289 -9.81 -31.23 -2.72
C GLU A 289 -11.28 -31.70 -2.86
N LYS A 290 -12.19 -31.14 -2.07
CA LYS A 290 -13.64 -31.42 -2.12
C LYS A 290 -14.40 -30.56 -3.15
N TYR A 291 -13.72 -29.65 -3.85
CA TYR A 291 -14.31 -28.68 -4.77
C TYR A 291 -13.59 -28.71 -6.13
N GLY A 292 -14.33 -28.43 -7.20
CA GLY A 292 -13.72 -28.11 -8.50
C GLY A 292 -12.93 -26.80 -8.48
N THR A 293 -12.47 -26.34 -9.64
CA THR A 293 -11.76 -25.06 -9.81
C THR A 293 -12.58 -24.08 -10.64
N ILE A 294 -12.58 -22.81 -10.25
CA ILE A 294 -12.99 -21.69 -11.08
C ILE A 294 -11.72 -21.10 -11.69
N VAL A 295 -11.66 -21.03 -13.01
CA VAL A 295 -10.58 -20.39 -13.77
C VAL A 295 -11.08 -19.06 -14.28
N ILE A 296 -10.34 -17.99 -13.96
CA ILE A 296 -10.62 -16.62 -14.39
C ILE A 296 -9.53 -16.23 -15.40
N GLU A 297 -9.94 -15.90 -16.61
CA GLU A 297 -9.07 -15.44 -17.69
C GLU A 297 -9.31 -13.94 -17.92
N TYR A 298 -8.31 -13.12 -17.60
CA TYR A 298 -8.31 -11.70 -17.91
C TYR A 298 -7.50 -11.43 -19.18
N TYR A 299 -8.05 -10.62 -20.06
CA TYR A 299 -7.33 -10.07 -21.22
C TYR A 299 -7.56 -8.56 -21.31
N ILE A 300 -6.49 -7.78 -21.36
CA ILE A 300 -6.51 -6.35 -21.62
C ILE A 300 -5.58 -6.09 -22.80
N PRO A 301 -6.07 -5.59 -23.95
CA PRO A 301 -5.24 -5.31 -25.11
C PRO A 301 -4.34 -4.10 -24.88
N SER A 302 -3.20 -4.04 -25.58
CA SER A 302 -2.34 -2.85 -25.65
C SER A 302 -3.09 -1.67 -26.28
N GLY A 303 -2.78 -0.44 -25.86
CA GLY A 303 -3.51 0.75 -26.32
C GLY A 303 -2.78 2.07 -26.06
N ILE A 304 -3.56 3.14 -25.95
CA ILE A 304 -3.11 4.50 -25.60
C ILE A 304 -3.66 4.87 -24.22
N GLN A 305 -2.83 5.52 -23.39
CA GLN A 305 -3.22 6.09 -22.12
C GLN A 305 -4.11 7.32 -22.33
N GLY A 306 -5.35 7.30 -21.83
CA GLY A 306 -6.16 8.51 -21.65
C GLY A 306 -5.80 9.25 -20.36
N GLU A 307 -6.40 10.43 -20.15
CA GLU A 307 -6.08 11.41 -19.08
C GLU A 307 -5.95 10.84 -17.65
N ALA A 308 -6.67 9.77 -17.31
CA ALA A 308 -6.66 9.17 -15.97
C ALA A 308 -5.46 8.24 -15.68
N HIS A 309 -4.48 8.13 -16.58
CA HIS A 309 -3.30 7.26 -16.43
C HIS A 309 -2.00 8.08 -16.32
N PRO A 310 -0.88 7.50 -15.83
CA PRO A 310 0.33 8.26 -15.50
C PRO A 310 0.98 9.05 -16.66
N ASN A 311 0.81 8.60 -17.91
CA ASN A 311 1.37 9.28 -19.08
C ASN A 311 0.34 9.39 -20.22
N PRO A 312 -0.59 10.36 -20.18
CA PRO A 312 -1.60 10.54 -21.23
C PRO A 312 -0.99 10.67 -22.63
N GLY A 313 -1.69 10.15 -23.65
CA GLY A 313 -1.23 10.06 -25.03
C GLY A 313 -0.15 9.00 -25.31
N GLN A 314 0.56 8.48 -24.31
CA GLN A 314 1.57 7.44 -24.53
C GLN A 314 0.95 6.05 -24.74
N ARG A 315 1.65 5.20 -25.51
CA ARG A 315 1.28 3.78 -25.64
C ARG A 315 1.45 3.05 -24.31
N TYR A 316 0.66 2.00 -24.10
CA TYR A 316 0.89 1.01 -23.04
C TYR A 316 0.84 -0.42 -23.59
N GLU A 317 1.54 -1.34 -22.93
CA GLU A 317 1.46 -2.78 -23.20
C GLU A 317 0.36 -3.43 -22.36
N GLY A 318 -0.49 -4.21 -23.03
CA GLY A 318 -1.57 -4.97 -22.42
C GLY A 318 -1.09 -6.16 -21.59
N ALA A 319 -2.04 -6.96 -21.10
CA ALA A 319 -1.74 -8.19 -20.38
C ALA A 319 -2.82 -9.26 -20.59
N ALA A 320 -2.39 -10.52 -20.72
CA ALA A 320 -3.24 -11.69 -20.49
C ALA A 320 -2.82 -12.33 -19.15
N ARG A 321 -3.77 -12.66 -18.27
CA ARG A 321 -3.50 -13.29 -16.97
C ARG A 321 -4.59 -14.29 -16.60
N THR A 322 -4.17 -15.46 -16.13
CA THR A 322 -5.08 -16.48 -15.57
C THR A 322 -4.99 -16.46 -14.05
N ALA A 323 -6.12 -16.62 -13.37
CA ALA A 323 -6.21 -16.78 -11.92
C ALA A 323 -7.17 -17.91 -11.54
N TYR A 324 -7.01 -18.45 -10.33
CA TYR A 324 -7.75 -19.62 -9.84
C TYR A 324 -8.47 -19.32 -8.52
N LEU A 325 -9.68 -19.85 -8.36
CA LEU A 325 -10.43 -19.93 -7.09
C LEU A 325 -10.99 -21.36 -6.93
N PRO A 326 -11.23 -21.85 -5.71
CA PRO A 326 -11.99 -23.09 -5.52
C PRO A 326 -13.46 -22.88 -5.91
N ASN A 327 -14.11 -23.89 -6.49
CA ASN A 327 -15.53 -23.91 -6.84
C ASN A 327 -16.43 -24.12 -5.59
N SER A 328 -16.08 -23.48 -4.48
CA SER A 328 -16.77 -23.52 -3.19
C SER A 328 -17.77 -22.37 -3.04
N THR A 329 -18.63 -22.43 -2.03
CA THR A 329 -19.57 -21.34 -1.70
C THR A 329 -18.86 -20.02 -1.41
N GLU A 330 -17.65 -20.05 -0.87
CA GLU A 330 -16.84 -18.85 -0.62
C GLU A 330 -16.13 -18.37 -1.89
N GLY A 331 -15.50 -19.26 -2.66
CA GLY A 331 -14.86 -18.90 -3.92
C GLY A 331 -15.83 -18.28 -4.93
N LYS A 332 -17.11 -18.69 -4.91
CA LYS A 332 -18.17 -18.06 -5.70
C LYS A 332 -18.53 -16.63 -5.24
N ARG A 333 -18.41 -16.31 -3.95
CA ARG A 333 -18.55 -14.91 -3.46
C ARG A 333 -17.37 -14.07 -3.92
N VAL A 334 -16.15 -14.58 -3.74
CA VAL A 334 -14.93 -13.91 -4.20
C VAL A 334 -14.99 -13.65 -5.71
N LEU A 335 -15.46 -14.61 -6.51
CA LEU A 335 -15.69 -14.41 -7.94
C LEU A 335 -16.63 -13.22 -8.22
N ALA A 336 -17.79 -13.14 -7.55
CA ALA A 336 -18.75 -12.07 -7.77
C ALA A 336 -18.19 -10.68 -7.39
N LEU A 337 -17.40 -10.62 -6.31
CA LEU A 337 -16.69 -9.40 -5.91
C LEU A 337 -15.58 -9.02 -6.91
N LEU A 338 -14.85 -10.00 -7.46
CA LEU A 338 -13.86 -9.76 -8.52
C LEU A 338 -14.51 -9.30 -9.83
N GLN A 339 -15.68 -9.83 -10.18
CA GLN A 339 -16.48 -9.35 -11.32
C GLN A 339 -16.90 -7.89 -11.12
N ARG A 340 -17.51 -7.56 -9.98
CA ARG A 340 -17.86 -6.16 -9.62
C ARG A 340 -16.63 -5.25 -9.65
N GLY A 341 -15.49 -5.71 -9.13
CA GLY A 341 -14.23 -4.99 -9.19
C GLY A 341 -13.69 -4.81 -10.61
N PHE A 342 -13.94 -5.75 -11.52
CA PHE A 342 -13.54 -5.63 -12.93
C PHE A 342 -14.41 -4.61 -13.67
N ASP A 343 -15.73 -4.64 -13.45
CA ASP A 343 -16.69 -3.70 -14.03
C ASP A 343 -16.46 -2.27 -13.51
N GLN A 344 -16.13 -2.12 -12.22
CA GLN A 344 -15.70 -0.87 -11.60
C GLN A 344 -14.27 -0.45 -11.99
N ARG A 345 -13.58 -1.21 -12.85
CA ARG A 345 -12.23 -0.91 -13.38
C ARG A 345 -11.13 -0.93 -12.32
N LEU A 346 -11.31 -1.71 -11.24
CA LEU A 346 -10.44 -1.76 -10.06
C LEU A 346 -9.46 -2.94 -10.03
N ILE A 347 -9.59 -4.00 -10.84
CA ILE A 347 -8.66 -5.15 -10.80
C ILE A 347 -7.26 -4.77 -11.34
N PHE A 348 -7.22 -3.92 -12.35
CA PHE A 348 -6.00 -3.51 -13.04
C PHE A 348 -5.78 -2.00 -13.04
N THR A 349 -4.57 -1.58 -13.41
CA THR A 349 -4.20 -0.20 -13.73
C THR A 349 -3.10 -0.19 -14.79
N ILE A 350 -2.74 0.98 -15.33
CA ILE A 350 -1.50 1.18 -16.09
C ILE A 350 -0.47 1.81 -15.16
N GLY A 351 0.74 1.25 -15.13
CA GLY A 351 1.82 1.78 -14.31
C GLY A 351 3.14 1.05 -14.51
N ARG A 352 3.85 0.84 -13.39
CA ARG A 352 5.14 0.15 -13.34
C ARG A 352 4.99 -1.24 -12.77
N SER A 353 5.45 -2.25 -13.51
CA SER A 353 5.48 -3.64 -13.05
C SER A 353 6.45 -3.84 -11.88
N SER A 354 5.94 -4.31 -10.74
CA SER A 354 6.76 -4.64 -9.56
C SER A 354 7.64 -5.88 -9.74
N THR A 355 7.34 -6.75 -10.72
CA THR A 355 8.09 -7.99 -10.98
C THR A 355 9.10 -7.87 -12.13
N SER A 356 8.95 -6.89 -13.02
CA SER A 356 9.79 -6.73 -14.21
C SER A 356 10.33 -5.30 -14.42
N GLY A 357 10.04 -4.36 -13.52
CA GLY A 357 10.54 -2.98 -13.58
C GLY A 357 9.94 -2.09 -14.69
N ARG A 358 9.27 -2.69 -15.68
CA ARG A 358 8.75 -2.01 -16.89
C ARG A 358 7.66 -0.99 -16.58
N ASN A 359 7.80 0.22 -17.10
CA ASN A 359 6.80 1.29 -17.10
C ASN A 359 5.82 1.14 -18.28
N ASN A 360 4.68 1.83 -18.22
CA ASN A 360 3.62 1.84 -19.24
C ASN A 360 3.10 0.44 -19.59
N VAL A 361 2.86 -0.40 -18.58
CA VAL A 361 2.28 -1.74 -18.75
C VAL A 361 1.06 -1.94 -17.84
N VAL A 362 0.19 -2.87 -18.21
CA VAL A 362 -0.98 -3.26 -17.39
C VAL A 362 -0.55 -4.10 -16.18
N THR A 363 -0.81 -3.59 -14.98
CA THR A 363 -0.48 -4.21 -13.69
C THR A 363 -1.74 -4.52 -12.86
N TRP A 364 -1.63 -5.45 -11.91
CA TRP A 364 -2.64 -5.57 -10.84
C TRP A 364 -2.74 -4.24 -10.05
N ASN A 365 -3.91 -3.96 -9.48
CA ASN A 365 -4.20 -2.76 -8.68
C ASN A 365 -4.52 -3.16 -7.23
N ASP A 366 -3.54 -3.73 -6.53
CA ASP A 366 -3.54 -4.15 -5.11
C ASP A 366 -4.63 -5.16 -4.68
N ILE A 367 -5.28 -5.84 -5.64
CA ILE A 367 -6.15 -7.00 -5.39
C ILE A 367 -5.38 -8.24 -5.83
N HIS A 368 -4.88 -9.03 -4.88
CA HIS A 368 -4.05 -10.18 -5.16
C HIS A 368 -4.85 -11.31 -5.81
N HIS A 369 -4.22 -11.97 -6.76
CA HIS A 369 -4.78 -13.06 -7.53
C HIS A 369 -3.88 -14.28 -7.46
N LYS A 370 -4.48 -15.47 -7.33
CA LYS A 370 -3.77 -16.74 -7.40
C LYS A 370 -3.50 -17.12 -8.85
N THR A 371 -2.35 -16.69 -9.37
CA THR A 371 -1.91 -16.97 -10.75
C THR A 371 -1.22 -18.34 -10.92
N SER A 372 -0.97 -19.06 -9.82
CA SER A 372 -0.52 -20.45 -9.82
C SER A 372 -1.56 -21.35 -9.15
N ARG A 373 -1.64 -22.60 -9.61
CA ARG A 373 -2.43 -23.67 -8.95
C ARG A 373 -1.70 -24.32 -7.78
N TYR A 374 -0.37 -24.13 -7.68
CA TYR A 374 0.54 -24.86 -6.79
C TYR A 374 1.61 -23.93 -6.19
N SER A 375 2.52 -24.49 -5.39
CA SER A 375 3.69 -23.82 -4.81
C SER A 375 3.40 -22.68 -3.80
N GLY A 376 2.17 -22.62 -3.26
CA GLY A 376 1.84 -21.79 -2.09
C GLY A 376 1.90 -20.28 -2.30
N PRO A 377 1.75 -19.48 -1.21
CA PRO A 377 1.57 -18.03 -1.29
C PRO A 377 2.77 -17.29 -1.91
N SER A 378 4.00 -17.73 -1.63
CA SER A 378 5.25 -17.15 -2.16
C SER A 378 5.38 -17.23 -3.68
N CYS A 379 4.67 -18.17 -4.32
CA CYS A 379 4.60 -18.34 -5.78
C CYS A 379 3.22 -17.95 -6.35
N TYR A 380 2.43 -17.15 -5.61
CA TYR A 380 1.08 -16.72 -5.98
C TYR A 380 0.13 -17.90 -6.26
N GLY A 381 0.24 -19.00 -5.51
CA GLY A 381 -0.57 -20.19 -5.67
C GLY A 381 -1.02 -20.85 -4.37
N TYR A 382 -1.47 -22.09 -4.49
CA TYR A 382 -2.07 -22.88 -3.41
C TYR A 382 -1.09 -23.97 -2.90
N PRO A 383 -1.24 -24.46 -1.66
CA PRO A 383 -2.25 -24.08 -0.67
C PRO A 383 -1.98 -22.70 -0.06
N ASP A 384 -3.04 -21.97 0.25
CA ASP A 384 -3.03 -20.72 1.02
C ASP A 384 -4.43 -20.56 1.66
N PRO A 385 -4.60 -20.93 2.94
CA PRO A 385 -5.92 -20.94 3.59
C PRO A 385 -6.46 -19.53 3.87
N GLU A 386 -5.58 -18.53 3.99
CA GLU A 386 -5.92 -17.14 4.29
C GLU A 386 -6.28 -16.33 3.04
N TYR A 387 -6.07 -16.88 1.84
CA TYR A 387 -6.24 -16.10 0.62
C TYR A 387 -7.66 -15.59 0.41
N LEU A 388 -8.69 -16.40 0.70
CA LEU A 388 -10.09 -16.01 0.45
C LEU A 388 -10.55 -14.89 1.40
N SER A 389 -10.15 -14.91 2.67
CA SER A 389 -10.40 -13.79 3.59
C SER A 389 -9.61 -12.55 3.20
N ARG A 390 -8.30 -12.68 2.96
CA ARG A 390 -7.41 -11.57 2.61
C ARG A 390 -7.85 -10.84 1.34
N VAL A 391 -8.26 -11.56 0.29
CA VAL A 391 -8.74 -10.92 -0.95
C VAL A 391 -10.11 -10.23 -0.75
N GLN A 392 -10.99 -10.75 0.13
CA GLN A 392 -12.22 -10.04 0.51
C GLN A 392 -11.92 -8.73 1.26
N GLU A 393 -10.86 -8.69 2.07
CA GLU A 393 -10.41 -7.45 2.73
C GLU A 393 -9.79 -6.45 1.75
N GLU A 394 -8.95 -6.91 0.81
CA GLU A 394 -8.39 -6.08 -0.28
C GLU A 394 -9.50 -5.46 -1.15
N LEU A 395 -10.51 -6.25 -1.51
CA LEU A 395 -11.70 -5.80 -2.25
C LEU A 395 -12.50 -4.76 -1.45
N LYS A 396 -12.72 -5.01 -0.15
CA LYS A 396 -13.39 -4.09 0.78
C LYS A 396 -12.63 -2.76 0.93
N LEU A 397 -11.29 -2.78 0.96
CA LEU A 397 -10.45 -1.57 0.96
C LEU A 397 -10.53 -0.78 -0.35
N LYS A 398 -10.85 -1.44 -1.47
CA LYS A 398 -11.13 -0.80 -2.78
C LYS A 398 -12.60 -0.37 -2.93
N GLY A 399 -13.45 -0.58 -1.91
CA GLY A 399 -14.86 -0.17 -1.89
C GLY A 399 -15.85 -1.19 -2.42
N ILE A 400 -15.43 -2.45 -2.58
CA ILE A 400 -16.22 -3.54 -3.13
C ILE A 400 -16.77 -4.40 -1.98
N TYR A 401 -18.09 -4.57 -1.94
CA TYR A 401 -18.85 -5.31 -0.92
C TYR A 401 -19.85 -6.26 -1.59
#